data_AF-A0A2X2T1U9-F1
#
_entry.id   AF-A0A2X2T1U9-F1
#
_cell.length_a   1.000
_cell.length_b   1.000
_cell.length_c   1.000
_cell.angle_alpha   90.00
_cell.angle_beta   90.00
_cell.angle_gamma   90.00
#
_symmetry.space_group_name_H-M   'P 1'
#
loop_
_entity.id
_entity.type
_entity.pdbx_description
1 polymer ?
#
loop_
_entity_poly.entity_id
_entity_poly.type
_entity_poly.pdbx_seq_one_letter_code
_entity_poly.pdbx_strand_id
1 'polypeptide(L)'
;MTTLSCKVTSVEAITDTVYRVRLLPEGDFSFQAGQYLMVVMDERDKRPFSMASTPSEHEFIELHIGASELNLYAMAVMGPYSERAGNCG
;
A
#
# COMPACT_ATOMS: atom_id res chain seq x y z
N MET A 1 -15.31 -11.67 7.30
CA MET A 1 -14.12 -10.82 7.04
C MET A 1 -13.80 -11.01 5.57
N THR A 2 -13.94 -9.97 4.76
CA THR A 2 -13.75 -10.07 3.30
C THR A 2 -12.28 -9.81 3.01
N THR A 3 -11.60 -10.78 2.39
CA THR A 3 -10.22 -10.61 1.91
C THR A 3 -10.28 -10.28 0.43
N LEU A 4 -9.58 -9.23 0.02
CA LEU A 4 -9.45 -8.83 -1.37
C LEU A 4 -7.99 -8.97 -1.77
N SER A 5 -7.75 -9.74 -2.83
CA SER A 5 -6.43 -9.82 -3.46
C SER A 5 -6.21 -8.56 -4.31
N CYS A 6 -5.07 -7.91 -4.13
CA CYS A 6 -4.70 -6.75 -4.91
C CYS A 6 -3.27 -6.89 -5.42
N LYS A 7 -3.03 -6.39 -6.63
CA LYS A 7 -1.70 -6.29 -7.22
C LYS A 7 -1.14 -4.88 -7.03
N VAL A 8 0.10 -4.77 -6.57
CA VAL A 8 0.83 -3.49 -6.57
C VAL A 8 1.07 -3.05 -8.01
N THR A 9 0.55 -1.89 -8.39
CA THR A 9 0.72 -1.33 -9.75
C THR A 9 1.73 -0.20 -9.81
N SER A 10 1.80 0.63 -8.77
CA SER A 10 2.84 1.66 -8.67
C SER A 10 3.30 1.89 -7.24
N VAL A 11 4.54 2.33 -7.16
CA VAL A 11 5.26 2.66 -5.94
C VAL A 11 6.08 3.91 -6.21
N GLU A 12 5.77 5.00 -5.53
CA GLU A 12 6.40 6.29 -5.78
C GLU A 12 6.77 6.97 -4.46
N ALA A 13 7.99 7.49 -4.36
CA ALA A 13 8.39 8.29 -3.20
C ALA A 13 7.73 9.69 -3.31
N ILE A 14 6.94 10.06 -2.31
CA ILE A 14 6.42 11.44 -2.15
C ILE A 14 7.46 12.27 -1.39
N THR A 15 8.08 11.67 -0.38
CA THR A 15 9.18 12.23 0.41
C THR A 15 10.20 11.13 0.70
N ASP A 16 11.32 11.48 1.34
CA ASP A 16 12.36 10.51 1.76
C ASP A 16 11.83 9.41 2.70
N THR A 17 10.66 9.63 3.30
CA THR A 17 10.07 8.73 4.30
C THR A 17 8.62 8.38 4.00
N VAL A 18 8.02 8.83 2.91
CA VAL A 18 6.61 8.54 2.57
C VAL A 18 6.50 8.08 1.14
N TYR A 19 5.88 6.92 0.96
CA TYR A 19 5.64 6.34 -0.35
C TYR A 19 4.14 6.30 -0.65
N ARG A 20 3.80 6.67 -1.89
CA ARG A 20 2.51 6.41 -2.50
C ARG A 20 2.51 5.03 -3.13
N VAL A 21 1.60 4.18 -2.69
CA VAL A 21 1.40 2.84 -3.23
C VAL A 21 0.02 2.77 -3.85
N ARG A 22 -0.06 2.29 -5.11
CA ARG A 22 -1.32 2.00 -5.79
C ARG A 22 -1.51 0.51 -5.92
N LEU A 23 -2.70 0.06 -5.55
CA LEU A 23 -3.11 -1.33 -5.59
C LEU A 23 -4.28 -1.47 -6.57
N LEU A 24 -4.16 -2.40 -7.50
CA LEU A 24 -5.24 -2.82 -8.39
C LEU A 24 -5.93 -4.04 -7.76
N PRO A 25 -7.19 -3.93 -7.34
CA PRO A 25 -7.94 -5.05 -6.80
C PRO A 25 -8.30 -6.05 -7.91
N GLU A 26 -8.31 -7.35 -7.59
CA GLU A 26 -8.73 -8.41 -8.53
C GLU A 26 -10.26 -8.51 -8.70
N GLY A 27 -11.03 -7.77 -7.89
CA GLY A 27 -12.48 -7.71 -7.96
C GLY A 27 -13.05 -6.41 -7.41
N ASP A 28 -14.35 -6.26 -7.51
CA ASP A 28 -15.05 -5.05 -7.05
C ASP A 28 -14.87 -4.85 -5.54
N PHE A 29 -14.70 -3.58 -5.16
CA PHE A 29 -14.59 -3.18 -3.77
C PHE A 29 -15.36 -1.89 -3.52
N SER A 30 -15.85 -1.76 -2.29
CA SER A 30 -16.55 -0.58 -1.80
C SER A 30 -16.11 -0.28 -0.38
N PHE A 31 -15.88 1.00 -0.09
CA PHE A 31 -15.52 1.47 1.23
C PHE A 31 -16.13 2.84 1.50
N GLN A 32 -16.11 3.28 2.75
CA GLN A 32 -16.49 4.62 3.17
C GLN A 32 -15.24 5.42 3.51
N ALA A 33 -15.27 6.73 3.26
CA ALA A 33 -14.17 7.61 3.61
C ALA A 33 -13.82 7.49 5.10
N GLY A 34 -12.51 7.38 5.41
CA GLY A 34 -12.02 7.17 6.76
C GLY A 34 -11.90 5.70 7.19
N GLN A 35 -12.36 4.74 6.37
CA GLN A 35 -12.07 3.33 6.61
C GLN A 35 -10.61 2.98 6.28
N TYR A 36 -10.14 1.87 6.86
CA TYR A 36 -8.82 1.30 6.63
C TYR A 36 -8.95 -0.14 6.14
N LEU A 37 -7.91 -0.63 5.46
CA LEU A 37 -7.75 -2.03 5.11
C LEU A 37 -6.63 -2.66 5.93
N MET A 38 -6.64 -3.99 6.05
CA MET A 38 -5.57 -4.72 6.72
C MET A 38 -4.65 -5.33 5.65
N VAL A 39 -3.43 -4.83 5.52
CA VAL A 39 -2.42 -5.46 4.66
C VAL A 39 -1.88 -6.68 5.40
N VAL A 40 -1.94 -7.84 4.75
CA VAL A 40 -1.43 -9.11 5.27
C VAL A 40 0.02 -9.26 4.82
N MET A 41 0.95 -9.14 5.76
CA MET A 41 2.39 -9.33 5.52
C MET A 41 2.80 -10.79 5.74
N ASP A 42 2.16 -11.44 6.70
CA ASP A 42 2.29 -12.85 7.04
C ASP A 42 0.97 -13.31 7.69
N GLU A 43 0.75 -14.62 7.87
CA GLU A 43 -0.48 -15.17 8.46
C GLU A 43 -0.85 -14.54 9.81
N ARG A 44 0.18 -14.14 10.58
CA ARG A 44 0.07 -13.52 11.91
C ARG A 44 0.35 -12.02 11.94
N ASP A 45 0.83 -11.43 10.84
CA ASP A 45 1.13 -9.99 10.76
C ASP A 45 0.18 -9.33 9.76
N LYS A 46 -0.88 -8.71 10.31
CA LYS A 46 -1.85 -7.90 9.56
C LYS A 46 -1.83 -6.50 10.13
N ARG A 47 -1.68 -5.50 9.26
CA ARG A 47 -1.55 -4.11 9.70
C ARG A 47 -2.57 -3.19 9.05
N PRO A 48 -3.18 -2.28 9.83
CA PRO A 48 -4.15 -1.34 9.30
C PRO A 48 -3.44 -0.24 8.49
N PHE A 49 -3.94 0.01 7.28
CA PHE A 49 -3.56 1.15 6.46
C PHE A 49 -4.81 1.91 6.01
N SER A 50 -4.79 3.22 6.21
CA SER A 50 -5.86 4.11 5.76
C SER A 50 -5.89 4.16 4.23
N MET A 51 -7.09 4.12 3.66
CA MET A 51 -7.28 4.36 2.23
C MET A 51 -7.18 5.86 1.96
N ALA A 52 -6.22 6.24 1.13
CA ALA A 52 -5.98 7.62 0.71
C ALA A 52 -6.77 7.99 -0.55
N SER A 53 -7.32 7.01 -1.27
CA SER A 53 -8.24 7.24 -2.39
C SER A 53 -9.67 7.53 -1.93
N THR A 54 -10.47 8.16 -2.79
CA THR A 54 -11.89 8.44 -2.53
C THR A 54 -12.75 7.19 -2.73
N PRO A 55 -13.88 7.03 -2.03
CA PRO A 55 -14.83 5.92 -2.26
C PRO A 55 -15.38 5.79 -3.68
N SER A 56 -15.35 6.87 -4.47
CA SER A 56 -15.75 6.90 -5.87
C SER A 56 -14.64 6.44 -6.83
N GLU A 57 -13.42 6.26 -6.32
CA GLU A 57 -12.30 5.70 -7.09
C GLU A 57 -12.36 4.17 -6.98
N HIS A 58 -12.61 3.51 -8.10
CA HIS A 58 -12.78 2.06 -8.20
C HIS A 58 -11.69 1.40 -9.04
N GLU A 59 -10.85 2.18 -9.73
CA GLU A 59 -9.77 1.62 -10.56
C GLU A 59 -8.57 1.20 -9.70
N PHE A 60 -8.32 1.88 -8.58
CA PHE A 60 -7.23 1.56 -7.68
C PHE A 60 -7.51 1.98 -6.23
N ILE A 61 -6.80 1.34 -5.32
CA ILE A 61 -6.70 1.77 -3.92
C ILE A 61 -5.35 2.47 -3.74
N GLU A 62 -5.36 3.70 -3.23
CA GLU A 62 -4.14 4.43 -2.90
C GLU A 62 -3.86 4.36 -1.40
N LEU A 63 -2.60 4.08 -1.04
CA LEU A 63 -2.10 4.07 0.32
C LEU A 63 -0.87 4.98 0.43
N HIS A 64 -0.75 5.69 1.55
CA HIS A 64 0.47 6.43 1.90
C HIS A 64 1.18 5.71 3.05
N ILE A 65 2.37 5.21 2.78
CA ILE A 65 3.12 4.35 3.69
C ILE A 65 4.37 5.08 4.16
N GLY A 66 4.48 5.29 5.46
CA GLY A 66 5.67 5.84 6.11
C GLY A 66 6.77 4.79 6.25
N ALA A 67 7.97 5.13 5.80
CA ALA A 67 9.16 4.30 5.67
C ALA A 67 10.39 5.00 6.29
N SER A 68 10.30 5.42 7.54
CA SER A 68 11.48 5.94 8.26
C SER A 68 12.35 4.78 8.77
N GLU A 69 13.59 5.07 9.19
CA GLU A 69 14.47 4.09 9.85
C GLU A 69 13.82 3.43 11.08
N LEU A 70 12.80 4.07 11.66
CA LEU A 70 12.00 3.57 12.78
C LEU A 70 10.78 2.72 12.34
N ASN A 71 10.46 2.69 11.04
CA ASN A 71 9.27 2.04 10.48
C ASN A 71 9.60 1.28 9.18
N LEU A 72 10.55 0.34 9.26
CA LEU A 72 11.07 -0.46 8.13
C LEU A 72 10.02 -1.33 7.41
N TYR A 73 8.77 -1.36 7.87
CA TYR A 73 7.71 -2.20 7.29
C TYR A 73 7.30 -1.79 5.88
N ALA A 74 7.52 -0.54 5.51
CA ALA A 74 7.35 -0.11 4.12
C ALA A 74 8.23 -0.97 3.20
N MET A 75 9.48 -1.24 3.58
CA MET A 75 10.37 -2.10 2.81
C MET A 75 9.86 -3.54 2.70
N ALA A 76 9.09 -4.03 3.67
CA ALA A 76 8.49 -5.37 3.59
C ALA A 76 7.28 -5.39 2.64
N VAL A 77 6.45 -4.34 2.62
CA VAL A 77 5.37 -4.18 1.61
C VAL A 77 5.97 -4.04 0.20
N MET A 78 7.15 -3.41 0.13
CA MET A 78 7.84 -3.05 -1.10
C MET A 78 8.92 -4.06 -1.48
N GLY A 79 9.08 -5.14 -0.71
CA GLY A 79 10.22 -6.07 -0.76
C GLY A 79 10.59 -6.55 -2.17
N PRO A 80 9.64 -7.01 -3.00
CA PRO A 80 9.94 -7.41 -4.38
C PRO A 80 10.17 -6.25 -5.37
N TYR A 81 9.97 -4.99 -4.97
CA TYR A 81 10.10 -3.79 -5.80
C TYR A 81 11.23 -2.84 -5.38
N SER A 82 11.74 -2.95 -4.14
CA SER A 82 12.72 -2.00 -3.59
C SER A 82 14.12 -2.07 -4.24
N GLU A 83 14.52 -3.22 -4.80
CA GLU A 83 15.80 -3.36 -5.52
C GLU A 83 15.83 -2.62 -6.88
N ARG A 84 14.70 -2.12 -7.37
CA ARG A 84 14.65 -1.31 -8.62
C ARG A 84 14.61 0.20 -8.38
N ALA A 85 14.36 0.66 -7.16
CA ALA A 85 14.29 2.09 -6.84
C ALA A 85 15.67 2.70 -6.48
N GLY A 86 16.72 1.88 -6.39
CA GLY A 86 18.04 2.27 -5.89
C GLY A 86 19.14 2.43 -6.94
N ASN A 87 18.86 2.94 -8.14
CA ASN A 87 19.93 3.30 -9.08
C ASN A 87 19.67 4.66 -9.73
N CYS A 88 19.70 5.71 -8.93
CA CYS A 88 20.12 7.03 -9.38
C CYS A 88 21.61 7.16 -9.04
N GLY A 89 22.45 7.35 -10.06
CA GLY A 89 23.91 7.46 -9.94
C GLY A 89 24.38 8.74 -9.26
#